data_AF-A0A359B9Q9-F1
#
_entry.id   AF-A0A359B9Q9-F1
#
_cell.length_a   1.000
_cell.length_b   1.000
_cell.length_c   1.000
_cell.angle_alpha   90.00
_cell.angle_beta   90.00
_cell.angle_gamma   90.00
#
_symmetry.space_group_name_H-M   'P 1'
#
loop_
_entity.id
_entity.type
_entity.pdbx_description
1 polymer ?
#
loop_
_entity_poly.entity_id
_entity_poly.type
_entity_poly.pdbx_seq_one_letter_code
_entity_poly.pdbx_strand_id
1 'polypeptide(L)'
;MSKSKTKLKRKEIIIYSIASFLAFAGLFFLILGIVGDHLPLVYSDNWILYSEKIWLTPWSNMGYRYWGLILLGVGALFGVFFLAYFAKEGDKDQERALRRAQRLGKVDEATTVEEVSK
;
A
#
# COMPACT_ATOMS: atom_id res chain seq x y z
N MET A 1 0.01 -29.81 -5.11
CA MET A 1 -0.74 -28.55 -5.03
C MET A 1 0.26 -27.38 -5.11
N SER A 2 0.67 -26.99 -6.33
CA SER A 2 1.63 -25.91 -6.50
C SER A 2 0.90 -24.57 -6.37
N LYS A 3 1.31 -23.75 -5.40
CA LYS A 3 0.86 -22.35 -5.31
C LYS A 3 1.32 -21.66 -6.59
N SER A 4 0.40 -21.41 -7.53
CA SER A 4 0.71 -20.61 -8.71
C SER A 4 1.14 -19.23 -8.20
N LYS A 5 2.41 -18.91 -8.42
CA LYS A 5 2.97 -17.60 -8.06
C LYS A 5 2.26 -16.56 -8.93
N THR A 6 1.26 -15.90 -8.37
CA THR A 6 0.73 -14.65 -8.92
C THR A 6 1.91 -13.72 -9.12
N LYS A 7 2.26 -13.45 -10.38
CA LYS A 7 3.28 -12.45 -10.70
C LYS A 7 2.72 -11.10 -10.27
N LEU A 8 3.02 -10.69 -9.04
CA LEU A 8 2.77 -9.34 -8.57
C LEU A 8 3.37 -8.37 -9.59
N LYS A 9 2.54 -7.48 -10.13
CA LYS A 9 3.02 -6.50 -11.11
C LYS A 9 4.02 -5.62 -10.37
N ARG A 10 5.22 -5.39 -10.92
CA ARG A 10 6.25 -4.51 -10.29
C ARG A 10 5.68 -3.17 -9.81
N LYS A 11 4.66 -2.66 -10.50
CA LYS A 11 3.93 -1.44 -10.16
C LYS A 11 3.20 -1.53 -8.80
N GLU A 12 2.58 -2.67 -8.48
CA GLU A 12 1.90 -2.91 -7.19
C GLU A 12 2.91 -2.83 -6.03
N ILE A 13 4.07 -3.48 -6.20
CA ILE A 13 5.13 -3.47 -5.19
C ILE A 13 5.64 -2.06 -4.95
N ILE A 14 5.87 -1.28 -6.01
CA ILE A 14 6.32 0.12 -5.88
C ILE A 14 5.31 0.95 -5.10
N ILE A 15 4.02 0.82 -5.41
CA ILE A 15 2.96 1.60 -4.74
C ILE A 15 2.82 1.20 -3.28
N TYR A 16 2.85 -0.10 -2.96
CA TYR A 16 2.81 -0.54 -1.56
C TYR A 16 4.06 -0.12 -0.78
N SER A 17 5.24 -0.12 -1.41
CA SER A 17 6.45 0.41 -0.78
C SER A 17 6.33 1.91 -0.49
N ILE A 18 5.78 2.70 -1.42
CA ILE A 18 5.55 4.14 -1.21
C ILE A 18 4.52 4.37 -0.10
N ALA A 19 3.40 3.65 -0.10
CA ALA A 19 2.38 3.76 0.93
C ALA A 19 2.92 3.38 2.32
N SER A 20 3.72 2.32 2.39
CA SER A 20 4.38 1.87 3.63
C SER A 20 5.39 2.89 4.12
N PHE A 21 6.18 3.48 3.21
CA PHE A 21 7.13 4.54 3.55
C PHE A 21 6.41 5.78 4.08
N LEU A 22 5.30 6.19 3.46
CA LEU A 22 4.52 7.34 3.90
C LEU A 22 3.91 7.11 5.29
N ALA A 23 3.35 5.91 5.53
CA ALA A 23 2.82 5.53 6.83
C ALA A 23 3.92 5.48 7.91
N PHE A 24 5.11 4.95 7.56
CA PHE A 24 6.27 4.92 8.46
C PHE A 24 6.77 6.32 8.80
N ALA A 25 6.86 7.22 7.80
CA ALA A 25 7.22 8.61 8.04
C ALA A 25 6.20 9.32 8.95
N GLY A 26 4.90 9.10 8.73
CA GLY A 26 3.85 9.63 9.61
C GLY A 26 3.97 9.13 11.04
N LEU A 27 4.21 7.82 11.22
CA LEU A 27 4.45 7.23 12.54
C LEU A 27 5.68 7.83 13.21
N PHE A 28 6.78 8.00 12.47
CA PHE A 28 8.01 8.59 12.97
C PHE A 28 7.79 10.02 13.47
N PHE A 29 7.10 10.86 12.71
CA PHE A 29 6.75 12.22 13.14
C PHE A 29 5.85 12.24 14.37
N LEU A 30 4.92 11.30 14.48
CA LEU A 30 4.03 11.18 15.64
C LEU A 30 4.84 10.82 16.90
N ILE A 31 5.76 9.87 16.79
CA ILE A 31 6.67 9.49 17.88
C ILE A 31 7.54 10.69 18.28
N LEU A 32 8.17 11.38 17.32
CA LEU A 32 8.97 12.57 17.61
C LEU A 32 8.14 13.63 18.34
N GLY A 33 6.92 13.90 17.90
CA GLY A 33 6.03 14.86 18.59
C GLY A 33 5.69 14.43 20.02
N ILE A 34 5.43 13.14 20.28
CA ILE A 34 5.17 12.65 21.64
C ILE A 34 6.42 12.77 22.52
N VAL A 35 7.58 12.35 22.01
CA VAL A 35 8.84 12.35 22.74
C VAL A 35 9.30 13.79 23.00
N GLY A 36 9.15 14.68 22.02
CA GLY A 36 9.45 16.10 22.15
C GLY A 36 8.67 16.75 23.29
N ASP A 37 7.38 16.43 23.43
CA ASP A 37 6.52 16.98 24.48
C ASP A 37 6.78 16.38 25.88
N HIS A 38 7.34 15.16 25.97
CA HIS A 38 7.54 14.45 27.24
C HIS A 38 9.01 14.42 27.71
N LEU A 39 9.94 14.99 26.94
CA LEU A 39 11.33 15.12 27.38
C LEU A 39 11.44 16.27 28.41
N PRO A 40 11.91 16.00 29.64
CA PRO A 40 12.12 17.02 30.67
C PRO A 40 13.43 17.79 30.41
N LEU A 41 13.57 18.33 29.20
CA LEU A 41 14.72 19.13 28.77
C LEU A 41 14.26 20.57 28.54
N VAL A 42 15.15 21.52 28.82
CA VAL A 42 14.92 22.93 28.46
C VAL A 42 14.72 23.03 26.95
N TYR A 43 13.77 23.87 26.51
CA TYR A 43 13.39 24.00 25.09
C TYR A 43 14.59 24.21 24.15
N SER A 44 15.67 24.82 24.62
CA SER A 44 16.92 25.04 23.89
C SER A 44 17.68 23.75 23.55
N ASP A 45 17.58 22.72 24.41
CA ASP A 45 18.28 21.44 24.25
C ASP A 45 17.37 20.38 23.61
N ASN A 46 16.09 20.69 23.48
CA ASN A 46 15.12 19.84 22.80
C ASN A 46 15.15 20.10 21.28
N TRP A 47 16.08 19.44 20.60
CA TRP A 47 16.27 19.53 19.16
C TRP A 47 15.00 19.25 18.34
N ILE A 48 14.06 18.48 18.90
CA ILE A 48 12.78 18.16 18.28
C ILE A 48 11.87 19.40 18.29
N LEU A 49 11.66 20.01 19.46
CA LEU A 49 10.85 21.23 19.56
C LEU A 49 11.51 22.43 18.86
N TYR A 50 12.84 22.46 18.80
CA TYR A 50 13.58 23.48 18.05
C TYR A 50 13.36 23.35 16.54
N SER A 51 13.49 22.14 15.98
CA SER A 51 13.25 21.90 14.55
C SER A 51 11.78 22.12 14.16
N GLU A 52 10.83 21.82 15.05
CA GLU A 52 9.41 22.11 14.84
C GLU A 52 9.16 23.61 14.66
N LYS A 53 9.77 24.45 15.52
CA LYS A 53 9.56 25.90 15.51
C LYS A 53 10.16 26.62 14.31
N ILE A 54 11.23 26.06 13.73
CA ILE A 54 11.98 26.70 12.65
C ILE A 54 11.40 26.35 11.29
N TRP A 55 10.96 25.10 11.13
CA TRP A 55 10.57 24.60 9.82
C TRP A 55 9.07 24.35 9.71
N LEU A 56 8.49 23.60 10.66
CA LEU A 56 7.10 23.16 10.56
C LEU A 56 6.10 24.25 10.94
N THR A 57 6.36 24.95 12.05
CA THR A 57 5.46 25.95 12.62
C THR A 57 5.28 27.16 11.68
N PRO A 58 6.34 27.75 11.08
CA PRO A 58 6.18 28.90 10.20
C PRO A 58 5.49 28.55 8.86
N TRP A 59 5.64 27.31 8.40
CA TRP A 59 5.10 26.88 7.11
C TRP A 59 3.64 26.39 7.21
N SER A 60 3.30 25.66 8.28
CA SER A 60 2.02 24.97 8.38
C SER A 60 1.18 25.37 9.59
N ASN A 61 1.71 26.15 10.53
CA ASN A 61 1.12 26.43 11.84
C ASN A 61 0.74 25.15 12.64
N MET A 62 1.24 23.98 12.24
CA MET A 62 0.91 22.69 12.83
C MET A 62 2.19 21.99 13.31
N GLY A 63 2.12 21.36 14.47
CA GLY A 63 3.23 20.63 15.07
C GLY A 63 3.44 19.22 14.48
N TYR A 64 4.53 18.56 14.90
CA TYR A 64 4.89 17.23 14.37
C TYR A 64 3.81 16.17 14.60
N ARG A 65 3.03 16.28 15.69
CA ARG A 65 1.91 15.38 15.98
C ARG A 65 0.83 15.41 14.90
N TYR A 66 0.44 16.60 14.46
CA TYR A 66 -0.62 16.77 13.45
C TYR A 66 -0.14 16.31 12.08
N TRP A 67 1.09 16.63 11.71
CA TRP A 67 1.68 16.12 10.47
C TRP A 67 1.86 14.60 10.47
N GLY A 68 2.25 14.04 11.61
CA GLY A 68 2.30 12.59 11.80
C GLY A 68 0.94 11.95 11.54
N LEU A 69 -0.14 12.49 12.13
CA LEU A 69 -1.51 12.02 11.90
C LEU A 69 -1.97 12.16 10.45
N ILE A 70 -1.66 13.29 9.80
CA ILE A 70 -2.01 13.54 8.41
C ILE A 70 -1.30 12.54 7.49
N LEU A 71 0.00 12.36 7.64
CA LEU A 71 0.79 11.43 6.83
C LEU A 71 0.35 9.97 7.03
N LEU A 72 0.04 9.60 8.27
CA LEU A 72 -0.46 8.26 8.59
C LEU A 72 -1.86 8.05 7.99
N GLY A 73 -2.74 9.04 8.11
CA GLY A 73 -4.08 9.01 7.50
C GLY A 73 -4.03 8.93 5.97
N VAL A 74 -3.23 9.77 5.32
CA VAL A 74 -3.04 9.73 3.86
C VAL A 74 -2.40 8.42 3.43
N GLY A 75 -1.40 7.92 4.16
CA GLY A 75 -0.76 6.64 3.87
C GLY A 75 -1.72 5.46 3.98
N ALA A 76 -2.56 5.43 5.00
CA ALA A 76 -3.59 4.42 5.18
C ALA A 76 -4.66 4.48 4.08
N LEU A 77 -5.14 5.68 3.73
CA LEU A 77 -6.10 5.87 2.65
C LEU A 77 -5.53 5.46 1.30
N PHE A 78 -4.27 5.83 1.01
CA PHE A 78 -3.57 5.36 -0.19
C PHE A 78 -3.48 3.82 -0.21
N GLY A 79 -3.07 3.21 0.91
CA GLY A 79 -3.00 1.76 1.03
C GLY A 79 -4.32 1.08 0.71
N VAL A 80 -5.42 1.51 1.32
CA VAL A 80 -6.76 0.96 1.09
C VAL A 80 -7.23 1.19 -0.34
N PHE A 81 -7.03 2.39 -0.88
CA PHE A 81 -7.46 2.74 -2.23
C PHE A 81 -6.76 1.87 -3.29
N PHE A 82 -5.44 1.72 -3.19
CA PHE A 82 -4.69 0.89 -4.13
C PHE A 82 -4.95 -0.60 -3.94
N LEU A 83 -5.16 -1.06 -2.70
CA LEU A 83 -5.56 -2.43 -2.43
C LEU A 83 -6.90 -2.76 -3.10
N ALA A 84 -7.90 -1.87 -2.96
CA ALA A 84 -9.20 -2.02 -3.60
C ALA A 84 -9.10 -1.95 -5.14
N TYR A 85 -8.26 -1.06 -5.67
CA TYR A 85 -8.04 -0.94 -7.11
C TYR A 85 -7.42 -2.22 -7.70
N PHE A 86 -6.38 -2.76 -7.06
CA PHE A 86 -5.71 -3.98 -7.53
C PHE A 86 -6.54 -5.24 -7.31
N ALA A 87 -7.36 -5.31 -6.25
CA ALA A 87 -8.32 -6.40 -6.08
C ALA A 87 -9.29 -6.46 -7.28
N LYS A 88 -9.82 -5.30 -7.69
CA LYS A 88 -10.73 -5.19 -8.84
C LYS A 88 -10.07 -5.53 -10.18
N GLU A 89 -8.79 -5.19 -10.37
CA GLU A 89 -8.03 -5.63 -11.56
C GLU A 89 -7.78 -7.15 -11.52
N GLY A 90 -7.42 -7.69 -10.37
CA GLY A 90 -7.19 -9.12 -10.16
C GLY A 90 -8.42 -9.97 -10.49
N ASP A 91 -9.60 -9.54 -10.04
CA ASP A 91 -10.86 -10.25 -10.31
C ASP A 91 -11.16 -10.32 -11.82
N LYS A 92 -10.94 -9.22 -12.56
CA LYS A 92 -11.13 -9.18 -14.01
C LYS A 92 -10.15 -10.06 -14.76
N ASP A 93 -8.88 -10.10 -14.33
CA ASP A 93 -7.87 -10.95 -14.95
C ASP A 93 -8.13 -12.44 -14.66
N GLN A 94 -8.59 -12.78 -13.46
CA GLN A 94 -9.04 -14.13 -13.12
C GLN A 94 -10.25 -14.56 -13.95
N GLU A 95 -11.25 -13.69 -14.13
CA GLU A 95 -12.42 -14.01 -14.93
C GLU A 95 -12.05 -14.25 -16.41
N ARG A 96 -11.13 -13.45 -16.97
CA ARG A 96 -10.59 -13.66 -18.33
C ARG A 96 -9.78 -14.95 -18.42
N ALA A 97 -8.98 -15.27 -17.41
CA ALA A 97 -8.21 -16.52 -17.36
C ALA A 97 -9.13 -17.75 -17.27
N LEU A 98 -10.18 -17.68 -16.45
CA LEU A 98 -11.22 -18.72 -16.33
C LEU A 98 -11.95 -18.92 -17.66
N ARG A 99 -12.36 -17.85 -18.34
CA ARG A 99 -12.98 -17.94 -19.68
C ARG A 99 -12.04 -18.57 -20.72
N ARG A 100 -10.73 -18.31 -20.65
CA ARG A 100 -9.73 -18.97 -21.52
C ARG A 100 -9.58 -20.44 -21.17
N ALA A 101 -9.48 -20.79 -19.89
CA ALA A 101 -9.39 -22.17 -19.41
C ALA A 101 -10.64 -22.98 -19.79
N GLN A 102 -11.84 -22.40 -19.69
CA GLN A 102 -13.08 -23.05 -20.12
C GLN A 102 -13.16 -23.29 -21.63
N ARG A 103 -12.54 -22.42 -22.45
CA ARG A 103 -12.43 -22.64 -23.90
C ARG A 103 -11.46 -23.77 -24.23
N LEU A 104 -10.32 -23.83 -23.56
CA LEU A 104 -9.34 -24.91 -23.73
C LEU A 104 -9.89 -26.27 -23.26
N GLY A 105 -10.56 -26.32 -22.11
CA GLY A 105 -11.17 -27.55 -21.60
C GLY A 105 -12.33 -28.09 -22.48
N LYS A 106 -13.00 -27.21 -23.24
CA LYS A 106 -14.01 -27.63 -24.23
C LYS A 106 -13.42 -28.16 -25.53
N VAL A 107 -12.15 -27.83 -25.85
CA VAL A 107 -11.50 -28.35 -27.07
C VAL A 107 -11.10 -29.81 -26.85
N ASP A 108 -10.60 -30.19 -25.68
CA ASP A 108 -10.29 -31.59 -25.37
C ASP A 108 -11.53 -32.51 -25.42
N GLU A 109 -12.68 -32.01 -24.99
CA GLU A 109 -13.94 -32.76 -25.05
C GLU A 109 -14.49 -32.90 -26.47
N ALA A 110 -14.20 -31.97 -27.39
CA ALA A 110 -14.64 -32.06 -28.79
C ALA A 110 -13.75 -33.01 -29.63
N THR A 111 -12.44 -33.04 -29.39
CA THR A 111 -11.52 -33.92 -30.14
C THR A 111 -11.66 -35.40 -29.77
N THR A 112 -12.15 -35.71 -28.56
CA THR A 112 -12.35 -37.11 -28.11
C THR A 112 -13.62 -37.75 -28.68
N VAL A 113 -14.61 -36.98 -29.13
CA VAL A 113 -15.84 -37.54 -29.73
C VAL A 113 -15.66 -37.93 -31.19
N GLU A 114 -14.76 -37.26 -31.94
CA GLU A 114 -14.52 -37.58 -33.35
C GLU A 114 -13.61 -38.81 -33.55
N GLU A 115 -12.66 -39.09 -32.64
CA GLU A 115 -11.77 -40.26 -32.78
C GLU A 115 -12.45 -41.61 -32.47
N VAL A 116 -13.57 -41.62 -31.74
CA VAL A 116 -14.27 -42.88 -31.39
C VAL A 116 -15.32 -43.28 -32.45
N SER A 117 -15.53 -42.46 -33.49
CA SER A 117 -16.56 -42.65 -34.53
C SER A 117 -16.01 -43.05 -35.92
N LYS A 118 -14.76 -43.52 -36.02
CA LYS A 118 -14.21 -44.07 -37.29
C LYS A 118 -13.86 -45.54 -37.19
#